data_AF-E9GWB2-F1
#
_entry.id   AF-E9GWB2-F1
#
_cell.length_a   1.000
_cell.length_b   1.000
_cell.length_c   1.000
_cell.angle_alpha   90.00
_cell.angle_beta   90.00
_cell.angle_gamma   90.00
#
_symmetry.space_group_name_H-M   'P 1'
#
loop_
_entity.id
_entity.type
_entity.pdbx_description
1 polymer ?
#
loop_
_entity_poly.entity_id
_entity_poly.type
_entity_poly.pdbx_seq_one_letter_code
_entity_poly.pdbx_strand_id
1 'polypeptide(L)'
;MPARTYLAYNESRKTVRGTKSLKAKYRFTLVLCVNVDGSCKIEPLIVGKAAKPHCFRDSPCPVPYIHKKMLGLIRLSTDTGDSTGQVSIFFFPPNSTSVHQPLDQGIISAVKINYTNLMLSKFIEAYEDIERMQQLANQAKKEEKVSI
;
A
#
# COMPACT_ATOMS: atom_id res chain seq x y z
N MET A 1 -4.46 -4.26 8.84
CA MET A 1 -3.85 -5.45 8.22
C MET A 1 -4.20 -6.66 9.06
N PRO A 2 -4.59 -7.80 8.44
CA PRO A 2 -5.03 -8.94 9.19
C PRO A 2 -3.90 -9.43 10.09
N ALA A 3 -4.19 -9.67 11.36
CA ALA A 3 -3.24 -10.23 12.32
C ALA A 3 -2.87 -11.69 11.98
N ARG A 4 -3.60 -12.30 11.04
CA ARG A 4 -3.55 -13.72 10.73
C ARG A 4 -3.55 -13.90 9.20
N THR A 5 -2.54 -14.60 8.69
CA THR A 5 -2.49 -15.03 7.29
C THR A 5 -3.62 -16.04 7.04
N TYR A 6 -4.48 -15.77 6.06
CA TYR A 6 -5.47 -16.74 5.60
C TYR A 6 -4.75 -17.80 4.76
N LEU A 7 -4.98 -19.06 5.09
CA LEU A 7 -4.56 -20.20 4.28
C LEU A 7 -5.69 -20.50 3.29
N ALA A 8 -5.35 -20.97 2.09
CA ALA A 8 -6.36 -21.59 1.24
C ALA A 8 -7.01 -22.74 2.02
N TYR A 9 -8.31 -22.97 1.80
CA TYR A 9 -9.07 -24.02 2.51
C TYR A 9 -8.39 -25.41 2.45
N ASN A 10 -7.65 -25.63 1.36
CA ASN A 10 -7.02 -26.90 0.99
C ASN A 10 -5.60 -27.04 1.57
N GLU A 11 -5.06 -26.00 2.19
CA GLU A 11 -3.67 -25.97 2.67
C GLU A 11 -3.58 -26.13 4.18
N SER A 12 -2.88 -27.17 4.62
CA SER A 12 -2.68 -27.42 6.04
C SER A 12 -1.57 -26.54 6.63
N ARG A 13 -1.80 -25.95 7.81
CA ARG A 13 -0.82 -25.07 8.49
C ARG A 13 0.54 -25.74 8.76
N LYS A 14 0.58 -27.08 8.76
CA LYS A 14 1.79 -27.87 8.97
C LYS A 14 2.68 -27.99 7.72
N THR A 15 2.10 -27.83 6.52
CA THR A 15 2.82 -27.97 5.24
C THR A 15 3.28 -26.65 4.66
N VAL A 16 2.66 -25.52 5.03
CA VAL A 16 2.99 -24.21 4.48
C VAL A 16 4.24 -23.62 5.16
N ARG A 17 5.37 -23.67 4.44
CA ARG A 17 6.65 -23.08 4.87
C ARG A 17 6.56 -21.54 4.90
N GLY A 18 6.77 -20.97 6.09
CA GLY A 18 6.96 -19.54 6.29
C GLY A 18 8.28 -19.06 5.69
N THR A 19 8.25 -18.69 4.41
CA THR A 19 9.36 -17.99 3.77
C THR A 19 9.52 -16.62 4.43
N LYS A 20 10.76 -16.16 4.62
CA LYS A 20 11.08 -14.80 5.08
C LYS A 20 10.38 -13.73 4.22
N SER A 21 10.02 -14.07 2.98
CA SER A 21 9.20 -13.28 2.06
C SER A 21 7.77 -12.99 2.57
N LEU A 22 7.14 -13.92 3.30
CA LEU A 22 5.82 -13.72 3.90
C LEU A 22 5.87 -12.85 5.17
N LYS A 23 7.01 -12.83 5.88
CA LYS A 23 7.27 -11.89 6.99
C LYS A 23 7.73 -10.52 6.51
N ALA A 24 8.34 -10.46 5.32
CA ALA A 24 8.73 -9.23 4.65
C ALA A 24 7.48 -8.51 4.14
N LYS A 25 6.79 -7.82 5.05
CA LYS A 25 5.69 -6.93 4.71
C LYS A 25 6.23 -5.87 3.74
N TYR A 26 5.72 -5.85 2.51
CA TYR A 26 5.92 -4.70 1.64
C TYR A 26 5.27 -3.50 2.31
N ARG A 27 6.09 -2.50 2.64
CA ARG A 27 5.65 -1.24 3.25
C ARG A 27 5.76 -0.16 2.19
N PHE A 28 4.62 0.44 1.86
CA PHE A 28 4.57 1.70 1.13
C PHE A 28 4.44 2.84 2.14
N THR A 29 5.18 3.91 1.93
CA THR A 29 5.01 5.15 2.70
C THR A 29 4.22 6.11 1.84
N LEU A 30 2.99 6.39 2.25
CA LEU A 30 2.13 7.38 1.64
C LEU A 30 2.20 8.66 2.48
N VAL A 31 2.49 9.79 1.83
CA VAL A 31 2.40 11.11 2.43
C VAL A 31 1.04 11.68 2.09
N LEU A 32 0.29 12.05 3.13
CA LEU A 32 -1.01 12.70 3.03
C LEU A 32 -0.92 14.02 3.79
N CYS A 33 -1.39 15.09 3.18
CA CYS A 33 -1.47 16.40 3.81
C CYS A 33 -2.85 17.00 3.55
N VAL A 34 -3.54 17.33 4.62
CA VAL A 34 -4.86 17.95 4.59
C VAL A 34 -4.89 19.07 5.62
N ASN A 35 -5.56 20.17 5.31
CA ASN A 35 -5.91 21.15 6.32
C ASN A 35 -6.99 20.61 7.26
N VAL A 36 -7.14 21.24 8.42
CA VAL A 36 -8.13 20.84 9.45
C VAL A 36 -9.55 20.82 8.89
N ASP A 37 -9.88 21.78 8.05
CA ASP A 37 -11.19 21.92 7.41
C ASP A 37 -11.39 20.96 6.22
N GLY A 38 -10.32 20.28 5.78
CA GLY A 38 -10.35 19.36 4.63
C GLY A 38 -10.56 20.02 3.27
N SER A 39 -10.67 21.34 3.18
CA SER A 39 -10.85 22.10 1.93
C SER A 39 -9.58 22.13 1.04
N CYS A 40 -8.40 22.09 1.65
CA CYS A 40 -7.11 22.03 0.96
C CYS A 40 -6.48 20.66 1.19
N LYS A 41 -6.50 19.82 0.15
CA LYS A 41 -5.88 18.50 0.16
C LYS A 41 -4.74 18.50 -0.83
N ILE A 42 -3.55 18.12 -0.38
CA ILE A 42 -2.41 17.91 -1.27
C ILE A 42 -2.56 16.53 -1.89
N GLU A 43 -2.20 16.40 -3.17
CA GLU A 43 -2.19 15.11 -3.84
C GLU A 43 -1.32 14.10 -3.07
N PRO A 44 -1.78 12.85 -2.90
CA PRO A 44 -1.00 11.83 -2.23
C PRO A 44 0.34 11.62 -2.92
N LEU A 45 1.39 11.38 -2.13
CA LEU A 45 2.73 11.11 -2.64
C LEU A 45 3.26 9.79 -2.09
N ILE A 46 3.82 8.94 -2.94
CA ILE A 46 4.47 7.70 -2.51
C ILE A 46 5.97 7.93 -2.36
N VAL A 47 6.50 7.54 -1.20
CA VAL A 47 7.95 7.57 -0.92
C VAL A 47 8.46 6.14 -0.76
N GLY A 48 9.47 5.77 -1.55
CA GLY A 48 10.05 4.42 -1.53
C GLY A 48 11.56 4.41 -1.62
N LYS A 49 12.19 3.28 -1.29
CA LYS A 49 13.66 3.16 -1.26
C LYS A 49 14.28 3.06 -2.65
N ALA A 50 13.64 2.31 -3.55
CA ALA A 50 14.19 2.02 -4.87
C ALA A 50 14.01 3.23 -5.80
N ALA A 51 15.02 3.57 -6.60
CA ALA A 51 14.87 4.59 -7.64
C ALA A 51 13.90 4.12 -8.73
N LYS A 52 13.98 2.84 -9.12
CA LYS A 52 13.07 2.16 -10.05
C LYS A 52 12.45 0.94 -9.35
N PRO A 53 11.34 1.11 -8.61
CA PRO A 53 10.65 0.01 -7.93
C PRO A 53 10.22 -1.08 -8.91
N HIS A 54 10.38 -2.34 -8.49
CA HIS A 54 10.08 -3.50 -9.32
C HIS A 54 8.59 -3.58 -9.73
N CYS A 55 7.68 -3.11 -8.88
CA CYS A 55 6.23 -3.13 -9.13
C CYS A 55 5.74 -2.09 -10.14
N PHE A 56 6.62 -1.20 -10.63
CA PHE A 56 6.31 -0.18 -11.64
C PHE A 56 7.27 -0.28 -12.84
N ARG A 57 7.78 -1.50 -13.11
CA ARG A 57 8.63 -1.75 -14.28
C ARG A 57 7.86 -1.63 -15.60
N ASP A 58 6.66 -2.21 -15.62
CA ASP A 58 5.86 -2.36 -16.84
C ASP A 58 4.69 -1.37 -16.89
N SER A 59 4.42 -0.66 -15.80
CA SER A 59 3.39 0.38 -15.73
C SER A 59 3.88 1.58 -14.93
N PRO A 60 3.56 2.81 -15.37
CA PRO A 60 3.88 4.01 -14.63
C PRO A 60 3.11 4.02 -13.29
N CYS A 61 3.71 4.64 -12.28
CA CYS A 61 3.05 4.77 -10.98
C CYS A 61 1.82 5.69 -11.14
N PRO A 62 0.63 5.28 -10.69
CA PRO A 62 -0.60 6.09 -10.79
C PRO A 62 -0.57 7.34 -9.89
N VAL A 63 0.42 7.42 -9.00
CA VAL A 63 0.60 8.48 -8.01
C VAL A 63 2.07 8.94 -8.09
N PRO A 64 2.38 10.24 -7.89
CA PRO A 64 3.77 10.69 -7.85
C PRO A 64 4.62 9.84 -6.89
N TYR A 65 5.82 9.44 -7.34
CA TYR A 65 6.73 8.57 -6.58
C TYR A 65 8.10 9.23 -6.42
N ILE A 66 8.55 9.39 -5.17
CA ILE A 66 9.87 9.93 -4.84
C ILE A 66 10.73 8.83 -4.20
N HIS A 67 11.96 8.71 -4.67
CA HIS A 67 12.91 7.72 -4.16
C HIS A 67 13.83 8.29 -3.07
N LYS A 68 14.03 7.48 -2.02
CA LYS A 68 14.62 7.84 -0.71
C LYS A 68 16.08 8.30 -0.73
N LYS A 69 16.78 8.29 -1.88
CA LYS A 69 18.12 8.89 -1.97
C LYS A 69 18.07 10.41 -1.72
N MET A 70 16.87 11.00 -1.80
CA MET A 70 16.55 12.39 -1.45
C MET A 70 15.72 12.51 -0.15
N LEU A 71 15.87 11.60 0.84
CA LEU A 71 15.23 11.78 2.16
C LEU A 71 16.01 12.75 3.07
N GLY A 72 16.83 13.63 2.49
CA GLY A 72 17.25 14.86 3.13
C GLY A 72 16.22 15.99 2.97
N LEU A 73 15.29 15.89 2.00
CA LEU A 73 14.33 16.96 1.69
C LEU A 73 12.98 16.81 2.40
N ILE A 74 12.64 15.61 2.91
CA ILE A 74 11.47 15.37 3.79
C ILE A 74 11.95 15.25 5.25
N ARG A 75 13.11 15.82 5.56
CA ARG A 75 13.34 16.28 6.91
C ARG A 75 12.70 17.65 6.92
N LEU A 76 11.46 17.75 7.45
CA LEU A 76 11.05 19.01 8.07
C LEU A 76 12.21 19.32 9.01
N SER A 77 12.99 20.34 8.68
CA SER A 77 14.22 20.68 9.38
C SER A 77 13.92 20.69 10.86
N THR A 78 14.53 19.75 11.58
CA THR A 78 14.66 19.83 13.03
C THR A 78 15.73 20.86 13.34
N ASP A 79 15.49 22.10 12.92
CA ASP A 79 16.23 23.29 13.32
C ASP A 79 15.24 24.44 13.32
N THR A 80 14.74 24.72 14.53
CA THR A 80 14.29 26.03 15.01
C THR A 80 13.94 27.08 13.94
N GLY A 81 12.65 27.13 13.59
CA GLY A 81 11.99 28.31 13.00
C GLY A 81 12.14 28.46 11.48
N ASP A 82 10.99 28.55 10.80
CA ASP A 82 10.93 29.05 9.42
C ASP A 82 11.49 30.48 9.37
N SER A 83 12.53 30.73 8.57
CA SER A 83 13.10 32.07 8.36
C SER A 83 12.13 33.07 7.70
N THR A 84 11.05 32.57 7.10
CA THR A 84 9.96 33.33 6.48
C THR A 84 8.81 33.63 7.43
N GLY A 85 8.77 33.05 8.64
CA GLY A 85 7.73 33.29 9.65
C GLY A 85 6.32 32.86 9.26
N GLN A 86 6.16 32.12 8.16
CA GLN A 86 4.86 31.82 7.55
C GLN A 86 4.22 30.53 8.12
N VAL A 87 5.03 29.63 8.69
CA VAL A 87 4.55 28.41 9.34
C VAL A 87 4.91 28.43 10.82
N SER A 88 3.90 28.33 11.68
CA SER A 88 4.06 28.13 13.11
C SER A 88 4.01 26.64 13.45
N ILE A 89 5.06 26.15 14.11
CA ILE A 89 5.15 24.76 14.55
C ILE A 89 4.70 24.70 16.00
N PHE A 90 3.61 23.97 16.26
CA PHE A 90 3.13 23.69 17.61
C PHE A 90 3.47 22.24 17.98
N PHE A 91 4.15 22.07 19.12
CA PHE A 91 4.36 20.75 19.71
C PHE A 91 3.20 20.41 20.62
N PHE A 92 2.59 19.25 20.38
CA PHE A 92 1.52 18.77 21.24
C PHE A 92 2.07 17.99 22.44
N PRO A 93 1.32 17.94 23.56
CA PRO A 93 1.61 17.05 24.68
C PRO A 93 1.74 15.59 24.20
N PRO A 94 2.53 14.76 24.89
CA PRO A 94 2.67 13.35 24.53
C PRO A 94 1.30 12.66 24.45
N ASN A 95 1.13 11.76 23.47
CA ASN A 95 -0.08 10.93 23.24
C ASN A 95 -1.36 11.68 22.85
N SER A 96 -1.28 12.91 22.35
CA SER A 96 -2.47 13.70 21.96
C SER A 96 -2.70 13.80 20.45
N THR A 97 -1.93 13.05 19.64
CA THR A 97 -1.99 13.15 18.17
C THR A 97 -3.37 12.77 17.63
N SER A 98 -4.01 11.74 18.17
CA SER A 98 -5.38 11.33 17.76
C SER A 98 -6.45 12.36 18.10
N VAL A 99 -6.22 13.22 19.11
CA VAL A 99 -7.18 14.25 19.51
C VAL A 99 -7.04 15.49 18.63
N HIS A 100 -5.81 15.86 18.25
CA HIS A 100 -5.56 17.13 17.57
C HIS A 100 -5.24 17.00 16.09
N GLN A 101 -4.80 15.84 15.62
CA GLN A 101 -4.46 15.65 14.21
C GLN A 101 -5.62 15.03 13.43
N PRO A 102 -6.22 15.76 12.47
CA PRO A 102 -7.37 15.28 11.69
C PRO A 102 -7.06 14.00 10.89
N LEU A 103 -5.78 13.77 10.56
CA LEU A 103 -5.35 12.53 9.90
C LEU A 103 -5.52 11.29 10.77
N ASP A 104 -5.20 11.41 12.06
CA ASP A 104 -5.31 10.32 13.04
C ASP A 104 -6.77 10.12 13.51
N GLN A 105 -7.63 11.14 13.37
CA GLN A 105 -9.06 11.08 13.73
C GLN A 105 -9.92 10.19 12.81
N GLY A 106 -9.34 9.60 11.77
CA GLY A 106 -10.07 8.61 10.96
C GLY A 106 -9.67 8.56 9.51
N ILE A 107 -9.03 9.60 8.97
CA ILE A 107 -8.60 9.63 7.56
C ILE A 107 -7.62 8.50 7.27
N ILE A 108 -6.59 8.33 8.12
CA ILE A 108 -5.63 7.22 7.98
C ILE A 108 -6.33 5.86 8.09
N SER A 109 -7.31 5.74 8.98
CA SER A 109 -8.07 4.51 9.17
C SER A 109 -8.90 4.16 7.93
N ALA A 110 -9.65 5.13 7.40
CA ALA A 110 -10.47 4.99 6.20
C ALA A 110 -9.61 4.61 4.99
N VAL A 111 -8.48 5.28 4.79
CA VAL A 111 -7.52 4.95 3.71
C VAL A 111 -7.02 3.51 3.85
N LYS A 112 -6.67 3.07 5.06
CA LYS A 112 -6.22 1.69 5.32
C LYS A 112 -7.33 0.66 5.05
N ILE A 113 -8.56 0.94 5.45
CA ILE A 113 -9.72 0.07 5.24
C ILE A 113 -9.99 -0.06 3.74
N ASN A 114 -10.12 1.07 3.04
CA ASN A 114 -10.41 1.10 1.61
C ASN A 114 -9.33 0.41 0.79
N TYR A 115 -8.05 0.64 1.11
CA TYR A 115 -6.94 -0.08 0.48
C TYR A 115 -7.04 -1.58 0.70
N THR A 116 -7.35 -2.02 1.93
CA THR A 116 -7.45 -3.45 2.25
C THR A 116 -8.59 -4.10 1.48
N ASN A 117 -9.76 -3.47 1.43
CA ASN A 117 -10.92 -3.97 0.70
C ASN A 117 -10.60 -4.07 -0.80
N LEU A 118 -10.06 -3.00 -1.39
CA LEU A 118 -9.71 -2.98 -2.81
C LEU A 118 -8.67 -4.05 -3.18
N MET A 119 -7.64 -4.21 -2.35
CA MET A 119 -6.63 -5.25 -2.56
C MET A 119 -7.26 -6.64 -2.53
N LEU A 120 -8.11 -6.94 -1.53
CA LEU A 120 -8.76 -8.24 -1.41
C LEU A 120 -9.67 -8.53 -2.61
N SER A 121 -10.47 -7.54 -3.05
CA SER A 121 -11.31 -7.68 -4.25
C SER A 121 -10.47 -8.00 -5.49
N LYS A 122 -9.38 -7.26 -5.73
CA LYS A 122 -8.48 -7.53 -6.86
C LYS A 122 -7.79 -8.88 -6.79
N PHE A 123 -7.48 -9.36 -5.58
CA PHE A 123 -6.94 -10.71 -5.41
C PHE A 123 -7.96 -11.76 -5.82
N ILE A 124 -9.21 -11.65 -5.35
CA ILE A 124 -10.28 -12.60 -5.69
C ILE A 124 -10.49 -12.65 -7.21
N GLU A 125 -10.60 -11.49 -7.86
CA GLU A 125 -10.74 -11.38 -9.32
C GLU A 125 -9.59 -12.09 -10.05
N ALA A 126 -8.34 -11.85 -9.65
CA ALA A 126 -7.19 -12.52 -10.24
C ALA A 126 -7.21 -14.05 -10.03
N TYR A 127 -7.71 -14.53 -8.89
CA TYR A 127 -7.86 -15.97 -8.64
C TYR A 127 -8.92 -16.60 -9.56
N GLU A 128 -10.07 -15.93 -9.73
CA GLU A 128 -11.12 -16.38 -10.64
C GLU A 128 -10.62 -16.44 -12.09
N ASP A 129 -9.85 -15.45 -12.53
CA ASP A 129 -9.30 -15.43 -13.88
C ASP A 129 -8.27 -16.53 -14.12
N ILE A 130 -7.40 -16.81 -13.13
CA ILE A 130 -6.46 -17.94 -13.21
C ILE A 130 -7.23 -19.26 -13.33
N GLU A 131 -8.30 -19.44 -12.56
CA GLU A 131 -9.13 -20.66 -12.62
C GLU A 131 -9.81 -20.82 -13.98
N ARG A 132 -10.39 -19.74 -14.52
CA ARG A 132 -10.98 -19.72 -15.88
C ARG A 132 -9.96 -20.09 -16.94
N MET A 133 -8.75 -19.51 -16.90
CA MET A 133 -7.69 -19.82 -17.87
C MET A 133 -7.25 -21.28 -17.81
N GLN A 134 -7.18 -21.88 -16.61
CA GLN A 134 -6.86 -23.30 -16.47
C GLN A 134 -7.94 -24.20 -17.06
N GLN A 135 -9.22 -23.85 -16.91
CA GLN A 135 -10.34 -24.60 -17.49
C GLN A 135 -10.29 -24.55 -19.02
N LEU A 136 -10.09 -23.37 -19.60
CA LEU A 136 -9.93 -23.21 -21.06
C LEU A 136 -8.74 -24.00 -21.59
N ALA A 137 -7.60 -23.96 -20.90
CA ALA A 137 -6.42 -24.73 -21.28
C ALA A 137 -6.66 -26.25 -21.23
N ASN A 138 -7.46 -26.73 -20.27
CA ASN A 138 -7.81 -28.15 -20.16
C ASN A 138 -8.82 -28.59 -21.23
N GLN A 139 -9.74 -27.71 -21.63
CA GLN A 139 -10.68 -27.96 -22.73
C GLN A 139 -9.94 -28.05 -24.07
N ALA A 140 -9.03 -27.11 -24.36
CA ALA A 140 -8.22 -27.13 -25.57
C ALA A 140 -7.39 -28.43 -25.70
N LYS A 141 -6.76 -28.88 -24.59
CA LYS A 141 -6.03 -30.17 -24.57
C LYS A 141 -6.91 -31.39 -24.78
N LYS A 142 -8.21 -31.30 -24.47
CA LYS A 142 -9.17 -32.39 -24.68
C LYS A 142 -9.61 -32.44 -26.15
N GLU A 143 -9.84 -31.29 -26.77
CA GLU A 143 -10.19 -31.19 -28.20
C GLU A 143 -9.07 -31.69 -29.11
N GLU A 144 -7.82 -31.37 -28.78
CA GLU A 144 -6.62 -31.81 -29.52
C GLU A 144 -6.39 -33.34 -29.41
N LYS A 145 -6.88 -33.99 -28.35
CA LYS A 145 -6.82 -35.45 -28.17
C LYS A 145 -7.96 -36.22 -28.85
N VAL A 146 -9.05 -35.56 -29.22
CA VAL A 146 -10.21 -36.19 -29.88
C VAL A 146 -10.07 -36.19 -31.40
N SER A 147 -9.13 -35.41 -31.94
CA SER A 147 -8.86 -35.26 -33.37
C SER A 147 -7.70 -36.14 -33.89
N ILE A 148 -7.21 -37.07 -33.05
CA ILE A 148 -6.25 -38.15 -33.37
C ILE A 148 -6.94 -39.48 -33.10
#